data_AF-A0A6N9VAT4-F1
#
_entry.id   AF-A0A6N9VAT4-F1
#
_cell.length_a   1.000
_cell.length_b   1.000
_cell.length_c   1.000
_cell.angle_alpha   90.00
_cell.angle_beta   90.00
_cell.angle_gamma   90.00
#
_symmetry.space_group_name_H-M   'P 1'
#
loop_
_entity.id
_entity.type
_entity.pdbx_description
1 polymer ?
#
loop_
_entity_poly.entity_id
_entity_poly.type
_entity_poly.pdbx_seq_one_letter_code
_entity_poly.pdbx_strand_id
1 'polypeptide(L)' 'ADAGWIGEAGPGPSYLEPGSGGPDNDFTNRNTTFAAWNLMHLAALLKRSGGIPPYGNQRPEWDAGCRFDAANPEHRS' A
#
# COMPACT_ATOMS: atom_id res chain seq x y z
N ALA A 1 2.72 -2.37 -5.74
CA ALA A 1 2.22 -2.34 -7.13
C ALA A 1 2.36 -0.90 -7.59
N ASP A 2 3.14 -0.66 -8.64
CA ASP A 2 3.45 0.68 -9.11
C ASP A 2 2.34 1.14 -10.08
N ALA A 3 1.23 1.59 -9.49
CA ALA A 3 0.11 2.19 -10.20
C ALA A 3 0.20 3.71 -10.04
N GLY A 4 0.76 4.35 -11.05
CA GLY A 4 0.86 5.80 -11.15
C GLY A 4 1.06 6.20 -12.61
N TRP A 5 0.61 7.39 -12.96
CA TRP A 5 0.97 8.05 -14.21
C TRP A 5 1.80 9.27 -13.86
N ILE A 6 2.93 9.43 -14.52
CA ILE A 6 3.81 10.59 -14.41
C ILE A 6 4.00 11.11 -15.84
N GLY A 7 3.59 12.36 -16.08
CA GLY A 7 3.80 13.02 -17.36
C GLY A 7 5.28 13.33 -17.62
N GLU A 8 5.57 13.82 -18.84
CA GLU A 8 6.90 14.31 -19.21
C GLU A 8 7.41 15.38 -18.23
N ALA A 9 8.74 15.46 -18.06
CA ALA A 9 9.34 16.41 -17.12
C ALA A 9 9.07 17.86 -17.53
N GLY A 10 8.26 18.58 -16.74
CA GLY A 10 7.92 19.99 -16.95
C GLY A 10 6.43 20.27 -16.67
N PRO A 11 5.95 21.52 -16.82
CA PRO A 11 4.53 21.81 -16.79
C PRO A 11 3.86 21.17 -18.01
N GLY A 12 3.29 19.99 -17.80
CA GLY A 12 2.56 19.22 -18.81
C GLY A 12 1.06 19.16 -18.52
N PRO A 13 0.25 18.73 -19.50
CA PRO A 13 -1.17 18.52 -19.31
C PRO A 13 -1.44 17.49 -18.20
N SER A 14 -2.50 17.72 -17.42
CA SER A 14 -2.93 16.76 -16.40
C SER A 14 -3.53 15.49 -17.04
N TYR A 15 -3.65 14.40 -16.27
CA TYR A 15 -4.04 13.06 -16.77
C TYR A 15 -5.30 13.01 -17.67
N LEU A 16 -6.30 13.87 -17.44
CA LEU A 16 -7.55 13.90 -18.23
C LEU A 16 -7.57 14.99 -19.30
N GLU A 17 -6.51 15.78 -19.44
CA GLU A 17 -6.49 16.87 -20.41
C GLU A 17 -6.25 16.36 -21.84
N PRO A 18 -6.86 16.99 -22.85
CA PRO A 18 -6.66 16.63 -24.25
C PRO A 18 -5.17 16.62 -24.62
N GLY A 19 -4.70 15.54 -25.23
CA GLY A 19 -3.30 15.39 -25.64
C GLY A 19 -2.34 14.95 -24.53
N SER A 20 -2.81 14.66 -23.31
CA SER A 20 -1.97 14.15 -22.22
C SER A 20 -1.42 12.73 -22.43
N GLY A 21 -2.10 11.91 -23.23
CA GLY A 21 -1.77 10.49 -23.40
C GLY A 21 -1.95 9.65 -22.12
N GLY A 22 -2.53 10.22 -21.07
CA GLY A 22 -2.76 9.55 -19.78
C GLY A 22 -3.72 8.37 -19.86
N PRO A 23 -4.95 8.55 -20.39
CA PRO A 23 -5.96 7.49 -20.46
C PRO A 23 -5.56 6.33 -21.37
N ASP A 24 -4.71 6.59 -22.38
CA ASP A 24 -4.24 5.60 -23.35
C ASP A 24 -2.92 4.93 -22.93
N ASN A 25 -2.36 5.27 -21.77
CA ASN A 25 -1.09 4.72 -21.31
C ASN A 25 -1.25 3.26 -20.83
N ASP A 26 -0.77 2.32 -21.65
CA ASP A 26 -0.86 0.88 -21.40
C ASP A 26 -0.17 0.45 -20.09
N PHE A 27 0.98 1.05 -19.75
CA PHE A 27 1.70 0.73 -18.51
C PHE A 27 0.86 1.09 -17.27
N THR A 28 0.29 2.30 -17.23
CA THR A 28 -0.59 2.76 -16.16
C THR A 28 -1.85 1.89 -16.09
N ASN A 29 -2.50 1.62 -17.21
CA ASN A 29 -3.74 0.85 -17.26
C ASN A 29 -3.56 -0.59 -16.80
N ARG A 30 -2.49 -1.26 -17.27
CA ARG A 30 -2.15 -2.64 -16.87
C ARG A 30 -1.86 -2.73 -15.38
N ASN A 31 -0.99 -1.86 -14.85
CA ASN A 31 -0.61 -1.93 -13.45
C ASN A 31 -1.77 -1.53 -12.52
N THR A 32 -2.62 -0.58 -12.93
CA THR A 32 -3.84 -0.20 -12.19
C THR A 32 -4.82 -1.36 -12.13
N THR A 33 -5.00 -2.08 -13.25
CA THR A 33 -5.86 -3.27 -13.31
C THR A 33 -5.36 -4.37 -12.37
N PHE A 34 -4.05 -4.66 -12.38
CA PHE A 34 -3.47 -5.65 -11.47
C PHE A 34 -3.56 -5.22 -10.01
N ALA A 35 -3.33 -3.94 -9.70
CA ALA A 35 -3.49 -3.40 -8.36
C ALA A 35 -4.95 -3.54 -7.87
N ALA A 36 -5.93 -3.22 -8.70
CA ALA A 36 -7.34 -3.37 -8.37
C ALA A 36 -7.71 -4.83 -8.04
N TRP A 37 -7.29 -5.79 -8.89
CA TRP A 37 -7.51 -7.21 -8.62
C TRP A 37 -6.81 -7.68 -7.34
N ASN A 38 -5.56 -7.28 -7.11
CA ASN A 38 -4.83 -7.63 -5.89
C ASN A 38 -5.53 -7.09 -4.63
N LEU A 39 -6.04 -5.86 -4.67
CA LEU A 39 -6.81 -5.27 -3.58
C LEU A 39 -8.13 -6.02 -3.35
N MET A 40 -8.85 -6.39 -4.40
CA MET A 40 -10.08 -7.18 -4.30
C MET A 40 -9.80 -8.56 -3.67
N HIS A 41 -8.74 -9.24 -4.10
CA HIS A 41 -8.34 -10.52 -3.54
C HIS A 41 -7.93 -10.39 -2.07
N LEU A 42 -7.12 -9.38 -1.72
CA LEU A 42 -6.72 -9.12 -0.34
C LEU A 42 -7.93 -8.80 0.55
N ALA A 43 -8.85 -7.96 0.09
CA ALA A 43 -10.08 -7.66 0.81
C ALA A 43 -10.94 -8.92 1.05
N ALA A 44 -11.05 -9.80 0.05
CA ALA A 44 -11.77 -11.06 0.19
C ALA A 44 -11.08 -12.02 1.18
N LEU A 45 -9.74 -12.09 1.16
CA LEU A 45 -8.96 -12.86 2.13
C LEU A 45 -9.19 -12.35 3.56
N LEU A 46 -9.08 -11.03 3.77
CA LEU A 46 -9.30 -10.40 5.08
C LEU A 46 -10.74 -10.59 5.57
N LYS A 47 -11.74 -10.44 4.69
CA LYS A 47 -13.14 -10.68 5.05
C LYS A 47 -13.37 -12.12 5.50
N ARG A 48 -12.76 -13.08 4.82
CA ARG A 48 -12.84 -14.52 5.17
C ARG A 48 -12.08 -14.85 6.46
N SER A 49 -10.98 -14.17 6.76
CA SER A 49 -10.19 -14.39 7.98
C SER A 49 -10.74 -13.68 9.22
N GLY A 50 -11.80 -12.86 9.09
CA GLY A 50 -12.31 -12.04 10.19
C GLY A 50 -11.48 -10.77 10.46
N GLY A 51 -10.73 -10.29 9.45
CA GLY A 51 -9.87 -9.11 9.54
C GLY A 51 -8.41 -9.44 9.85
N ILE A 52 -7.65 -8.40 10.20
CA ILE A 52 -6.27 -8.51 10.70
C ILE A 52 -6.35 -8.66 12.22
N PRO A 53 -5.70 -9.68 12.83
CA PRO A 53 -5.65 -9.80 14.28
C PRO A 53 -5.10 -8.51 14.94
N PRO A 54 -5.66 -8.07 16.07
CA PRO A 54 -5.25 -6.83 16.71
C PRO A 54 -3.85 -6.92 17.34
N TYR A 55 -3.39 -8.13 17.69
CA TYR A 55 -2.06 -8.35 18.28
C TYR A 55 -0.95 -7.75 17.40
N GLY A 56 -0.06 -6.97 18.01
CA GLY A 56 1.00 -6.22 17.31
C GLY A 56 0.58 -4.84 16.76
N ASN A 57 -0.72 -4.56 16.63
CA ASN A 57 -1.28 -3.25 16.24
C ASN A 57 -2.06 -2.59 17.39
N GLN A 58 -1.58 -2.75 18.62
CA GLN A 58 -2.28 -2.28 19.81
C GLN A 58 -1.57 -1.03 20.38
N ARG A 59 -2.18 0.13 20.12
CA ARG A 59 -1.60 1.43 20.50
C ARG A 59 -1.58 1.70 22.01
N PRO A 60 -2.64 1.38 22.79
CA PRO A 60 -2.59 1.53 24.24
C PRO A 60 -1.43 0.76 24.90
N GLU A 61 -1.13 -0.43 24.40
CA GLU A 61 -0.05 -1.30 24.87
C GLU A 61 1.31 -0.76 24.44
N TRP A 62 1.41 -0.20 23.23
CA TRP A 62 2.61 0.54 22.79
C TRP A 62 2.90 1.75 23.69
N ASP A 63 1.87 2.53 24.02
CA ASP A 63 1.94 3.70 24.89
C ASP A 63 2.24 3.31 26.35
N ALA A 64 1.79 2.13 26.78
CA ALA A 64 2.12 1.51 28.06
C ALA A 64 3.54 0.90 28.11
N GLY A 65 4.32 1.02 27.03
CA GLY A 65 5.70 0.53 26.96
C GLY A 65 5.83 -0.98 26.71
N CYS A 66 4.72 -1.69 26.45
CA CYS A 66 4.78 -3.08 26.04
C CYS A 66 5.45 -3.16 24.65
N ARG A 67 6.38 -4.11 24.51
CA ARG A 67 7.02 -4.45 23.25
C ARG A 67 6.67 -5.91 22.96
N PHE A 68 5.95 -6.11 21.86
CA PHE A 68 5.51 -7.42 21.38
C PHE A 68 6.69 -8.15 20.74
N ASP A 69 7.70 -8.47 21.56
CA ASP A 69 8.83 -9.36 21.28
C ASP A 69 10.18 -8.64 21.03
N ALA A 70 10.94 -8.48 22.10
CA ALA A 70 12.37 -8.71 22.09
C ALA A 70 12.75 -9.33 23.44
N ALA A 71 13.03 -10.64 23.48
CA ALA A 71 13.91 -11.15 24.52
C ALA A 71 15.21 -10.36 24.34
N ASN A 72 15.52 -9.45 25.27
CA ASN A 72 16.81 -8.78 25.30
C ASN A 72 17.86 -9.90 25.39
N PRO A 73 18.64 -10.18 24.33
CA PRO A 73 19.80 -11.02 24.51
C PRO A 73 20.76 -10.15 25.29
N GLU A 74 20.72 -10.32 26.61
CA GLU A 74 21.83 -10.07 27.51
C GLU A 74 23.16 -9.97 26.75
N HIS A 75 23.61 -8.71 26.57
CA HIS A 75 24.97 -8.19 26.37
C HIS A 75 24.97 -6.91 25.52
N ARG A 76 24.87 -5.76 26.20
CA ARG A 76 25.56 -4.53 25.79
C ARG A 76 26.38 -4.05 26.99
N SER A 77 27.61 -4.56 27.09
CA SER A 77 28.73 -3.89 27.76
C SER A 77 29.19 -2.69 26.94
#